data_AF-A0A1M6FXR2-F1
#
_entry.id   AF-A0A1M6FXR2-F1
#
_cell.length_a   1.000
_cell.length_b   1.000
_cell.length_c   1.000
_cell.angle_alpha   90.00
_cell.angle_beta   90.00
_cell.angle_gamma   90.00
#
_symmetry.space_group_name_H-M   'P 1'
#
loop_
_entity.id
_entity.type
_entity.pdbx_description
1 polymer ?
#
loop_
_entity_poly.entity_id
_entity_poly.type
_entity_poly.pdbx_seq_one_letter_code
_entity_poly.pdbx_strand_id
1 'polypeptide(L)'
;MAQLLPFPDLTQRMLAAYIDLAAFARGGEAAEEIMATGEILPRIWDITTIADPELRWDCWTWLDAFVLWLNSQHAWYSADHTPACWPEHPPLVRELGTLAFLRFQAGEATGPLPLEEWHRYALPGYLDRTRDQRRACEEKHQPWPGRAAHTRHANDDAAARRLRLFRDDCDLTSDDGEESVTLRAL
;
A
#
# COMPACT_ATOMS: atom_id res chain seq x y z
N MET A 1 -0.90 11.27 -32.62
CA MET A 1 0.30 10.55 -32.17
C MET A 1 0.34 10.66 -30.66
N ALA A 2 0.57 9.57 -29.93
CA ALA A 2 0.74 9.63 -28.48
C ALA A 2 2.00 10.46 -28.16
N GLN A 3 1.90 11.37 -27.19
CA GLN A 3 3.02 12.19 -26.75
C GLN A 3 3.65 11.55 -25.51
N LEU A 4 4.97 11.62 -25.43
CA LEU A 4 5.70 11.27 -24.21
C LEU A 4 5.42 12.34 -23.15
N LEU A 5 4.82 11.94 -22.03
CA LEU A 5 4.46 12.85 -20.93
C LEU A 5 5.41 12.70 -19.75
N PRO A 6 5.78 13.82 -19.07
CA PRO A 6 6.55 13.74 -17.84
C PRO A 6 5.77 13.02 -16.75
N PHE A 7 6.49 12.35 -15.85
CA PHE A 7 5.89 11.77 -14.64
C PHE A 7 5.41 12.89 -13.70
N PRO A 8 4.27 12.75 -13.02
CA PRO A 8 3.74 13.81 -12.15
C PRO A 8 4.61 14.05 -10.93
N ASP A 9 4.92 15.33 -10.68
CA ASP A 9 5.70 15.77 -9.52
C ASP A 9 4.93 15.62 -8.21
N LEU A 10 5.66 15.35 -7.12
CA LEU A 10 5.10 15.43 -5.77
C LEU A 10 4.77 16.88 -5.39
N THR A 11 3.74 17.07 -4.58
CA THR A 11 3.55 18.37 -3.93
C THR A 11 4.67 18.63 -2.92
N GLN A 12 4.89 19.90 -2.55
CA GLN A 12 5.89 20.26 -1.54
C GLN A 12 5.65 19.55 -0.19
N ARG A 13 4.39 19.35 0.20
CA ARG A 13 4.02 18.66 1.43
C ARG A 13 4.33 17.17 1.36
N MET A 14 4.04 16.53 0.23
CA MET A 14 4.40 15.12 0.01
C MET A 14 5.92 14.94 0.01
N LEU A 15 6.66 15.85 -0.62
CA LEU A 15 8.12 15.82 -0.62
C LEU A 15 8.69 15.97 0.79
N ALA A 16 8.17 16.89 1.60
CA ALA A 16 8.59 17.06 2.99
C ALA A 16 8.37 15.77 3.80
N ALA A 17 7.17 15.18 3.72
CA ALA A 17 6.87 13.90 4.38
C ALA A 17 7.81 12.76 3.93
N TYR A 18 8.18 12.72 2.64
CA TYR A 18 9.16 11.75 2.15
C TYR A 18 10.57 12.00 2.68
N ILE A 19 11.00 13.26 2.74
CA ILE A 19 12.31 13.64 3.29
C ILE A 19 12.42 13.23 4.75
N ASP A 20 11.38 13.45 5.55
CA ASP A 20 11.35 13.05 6.96
C ASP A 20 11.45 11.52 7.11
N LEU A 21 10.70 10.77 6.30
CA LEU A 21 10.82 9.31 6.24
C LEU A 21 12.23 8.85 5.84
N ALA A 22 12.85 9.50 4.87
CA ALA A 22 14.20 9.17 4.41
C ALA A 22 15.25 9.52 5.47
N ALA A 23 15.10 10.63 6.18
CA ALA A 23 15.95 11.01 7.30
C ALA A 23 15.82 10.00 8.44
N PHE A 24 14.60 9.64 8.80
CA PHE A 24 14.31 8.61 9.80
C PHE A 24 14.96 7.27 9.44
N ALA A 25 14.82 6.82 8.19
CA ALA A 25 15.39 5.56 7.72
C ALA A 25 16.93 5.54 7.71
N ARG A 26 17.58 6.70 7.49
CA ARG A 26 19.05 6.81 7.58
C ARG A 26 19.58 6.73 9.01
N GLY A 27 18.77 7.13 10.00
CA GLY A 27 19.19 7.20 11.41
C GLY A 27 20.00 8.45 11.76
N GLY A 28 20.54 8.47 12.99
CA GLY A 28 21.32 9.59 13.54
C GLY A 28 20.46 10.66 14.22
N GLU A 29 21.04 11.84 14.44
CA GLU A 29 20.43 12.95 15.20
C GLU A 29 19.05 13.34 14.65
N ALA A 30 18.90 13.46 13.33
CA ALA A 30 17.61 13.77 12.70
C ALA A 30 16.53 12.70 12.99
N ALA A 31 16.90 11.42 13.06
CA ALA A 31 15.95 10.36 13.41
C ALA A 31 15.60 10.41 14.89
N GLU A 32 16.56 10.75 15.77
CA GLU A 32 16.33 10.94 17.21
C GLU A 32 15.39 12.11 17.48
N GLU A 33 15.56 13.23 16.80
CA GLU A 33 14.66 14.38 16.86
C GLU A 33 13.24 14.00 16.45
N ILE A 34 13.08 13.29 15.32
CA ILE A 34 11.77 12.81 14.88
C ILE A 34 11.17 11.84 15.91
N MET A 35 11.94 10.88 16.43
CA MET A 35 11.45 9.95 17.46
C MET A 35 11.00 10.69 18.72
N ALA A 36 11.69 11.75 19.11
CA ALA A 36 11.34 12.55 20.28
C ALA A 36 9.98 13.25 20.15
N THR A 37 9.50 13.52 18.93
CA THR A 37 8.15 14.05 18.70
C THR A 37 7.04 13.03 18.99
N GLY A 38 7.35 11.73 18.96
CA GLY A 38 6.37 10.64 19.04
C GLY A 38 5.47 10.51 17.81
N GLU A 39 5.76 11.25 16.73
CA GLU A 39 4.95 11.23 15.51
C GLU A 39 5.12 9.93 14.72
N ILE A 40 3.99 9.38 14.25
CA ILE A 40 4.01 8.27 13.29
C ILE A 40 4.06 8.87 11.89
N LEU A 41 5.27 8.88 11.30
CA LEU A 41 5.48 9.46 9.97
C LEU A 41 4.54 8.85 8.91
N PRO A 42 3.87 9.65 8.08
CA PRO A 42 2.95 9.16 7.05
C PRO A 42 3.71 8.48 5.91
N ARG A 43 3.26 7.31 5.45
CA ARG A 43 3.80 6.63 4.26
C ARG A 43 2.96 7.06 3.07
N ILE A 44 3.47 7.98 2.25
CA ILE A 44 2.71 8.59 1.15
C ILE A 44 2.27 7.59 0.05
N TRP A 45 2.86 6.39 0.03
CA TRP A 45 2.43 5.25 -0.81
C TRP A 45 1.32 4.38 -0.20
N ASP A 46 0.98 4.59 1.07
CA ASP A 46 -0.18 3.99 1.75
C ASP A 46 -1.03 5.09 2.39
N ILE A 47 -2.04 5.54 1.63
CA ILE A 47 -2.96 6.61 2.03
C ILE A 47 -3.60 6.33 3.40
N THR A 48 -3.75 5.06 3.81
CA THR A 48 -4.37 4.71 5.10
C THR A 48 -3.52 5.08 6.31
N THR A 49 -2.21 5.30 6.11
CA THR A 49 -1.28 5.75 7.15
C THR A 49 -1.30 7.26 7.39
N ILE A 50 -1.93 8.03 6.49
CA ILE A 50 -1.89 9.49 6.51
C ILE A 50 -3.01 10.04 7.39
N ALA A 51 -2.65 10.67 8.52
CA ALA A 51 -3.60 11.31 9.42
C ALA A 51 -3.96 12.74 9.01
N ASP A 52 -3.00 13.51 8.46
CA ASP A 52 -3.23 14.87 7.96
C ASP A 52 -4.17 14.86 6.74
N PRO A 53 -5.37 15.49 6.82
CA PRO A 53 -6.30 15.56 5.70
C PRO A 53 -5.73 16.26 4.46
N GLU A 54 -4.87 17.27 4.64
CA GLU A 54 -4.28 18.01 3.51
C GLU A 54 -3.24 17.16 2.79
N LEU A 55 -2.34 16.49 3.51
CA LEU A 55 -1.42 15.52 2.91
C LEU A 55 -2.16 14.36 2.25
N ARG A 56 -3.23 13.85 2.88
CA ARG A 56 -4.05 12.79 2.29
C ARG A 56 -4.71 13.25 0.99
N TRP A 57 -5.17 14.50 0.92
CA TRP A 57 -5.70 15.09 -0.32
C TRP A 57 -4.65 15.22 -1.41
N ASP A 58 -3.46 15.73 -1.07
CA ASP A 58 -2.33 15.81 -2.00
C ASP A 58 -2.00 14.45 -2.60
N CYS A 59 -1.93 13.39 -1.77
CA CYS A 59 -1.72 12.02 -2.23
C CYS A 59 -2.83 11.52 -3.18
N TRP A 60 -4.10 11.83 -2.91
CA TRP A 60 -5.20 11.47 -3.82
C TRP A 60 -5.06 12.13 -5.19
N THR A 61 -4.80 13.43 -5.21
CA THR A 61 -4.66 14.20 -6.46
C THR A 61 -3.44 13.77 -7.26
N TRP A 62 -2.32 13.50 -6.58
CA TRP A 62 -1.12 12.97 -7.23
C TRP A 62 -1.34 11.57 -7.80
N LEU A 63 -2.06 10.70 -7.09
CA LEU A 63 -2.40 9.37 -7.61
C LEU A 63 -3.33 9.43 -8.83
N ASP A 64 -4.30 10.35 -8.85
CA ASP A 64 -5.13 10.55 -10.04
C ASP A 64 -4.29 11.01 -11.25
N ALA A 65 -3.38 11.96 -11.05
CA ALA A 65 -2.43 12.38 -12.08
C ALA A 65 -1.54 11.22 -12.55
N PHE A 66 -1.09 10.37 -11.63
CA PHE A 66 -0.34 9.16 -11.94
C PHE A 66 -1.16 8.16 -12.76
N VAL A 67 -2.43 7.93 -12.42
CA VAL A 67 -3.31 7.01 -13.17
C VAL A 67 -3.54 7.50 -14.60
N LEU A 68 -3.77 8.82 -14.78
CA LEU A 68 -3.88 9.42 -16.10
C LEU A 68 -2.59 9.24 -16.91
N TRP A 69 -1.43 9.49 -16.29
CA TRP A 69 -0.12 9.26 -16.89
C TRP A 69 0.07 7.78 -17.25
N LEU A 70 -0.14 6.85 -16.31
CA LEU A 70 0.02 5.41 -16.47
C LEU A 70 -0.81 4.88 -17.64
N ASN A 71 -2.09 5.24 -17.69
CA ASN A 71 -2.97 4.83 -18.78
C ASN A 71 -2.48 5.37 -20.13
N SER A 72 -2.02 6.62 -20.19
CA SER A 72 -1.55 7.22 -21.44
C SER A 72 -0.20 6.68 -21.93
N GLN A 73 0.68 6.25 -21.03
CA GLN A 73 2.06 5.86 -21.35
C GLN A 73 2.26 4.34 -21.41
N HIS A 74 1.46 3.56 -20.67
CA HIS A 74 1.70 2.14 -20.44
C HIS A 74 0.50 1.24 -20.73
N ALA A 75 -0.72 1.76 -20.86
CA ALA A 75 -1.88 0.95 -21.21
C ALA A 75 -2.10 0.95 -22.74
N TRP A 76 -1.81 -0.17 -23.39
CA TRP A 76 -1.99 -0.30 -24.83
C TRP A 76 -3.42 -0.72 -25.20
N TYR A 77 -4.01 -1.65 -24.46
CA TYR A 77 -5.41 -2.07 -24.65
C TYR A 77 -6.32 -1.52 -23.55
N SER A 78 -7.62 -1.42 -23.85
CA SER A 78 -8.62 -0.98 -22.86
C SER A 78 -8.62 -1.85 -21.60
N ALA A 79 -8.39 -3.15 -21.74
CA ALA A 79 -8.29 -4.09 -20.61
C ALA A 79 -7.05 -3.85 -19.70
N ASP A 80 -6.05 -3.11 -20.19
CA ASP A 80 -4.88 -2.72 -19.41
C ASP A 80 -5.08 -1.41 -18.66
N HIS A 81 -6.13 -0.64 -19.01
CA HIS A 81 -6.40 0.64 -18.37
C HIS A 81 -6.88 0.45 -16.93
N THR A 82 -6.36 1.28 -16.04
CA THR A 82 -6.96 1.53 -14.73
C THR A 82 -8.28 2.28 -14.95
N PRO A 83 -9.43 1.73 -14.49
CA PRO A 83 -10.74 2.30 -14.74
C PRO A 83 -10.96 3.58 -13.92
N ALA A 84 -11.86 4.47 -14.36
CA ALA A 84 -12.17 5.72 -13.65
C ALA A 84 -12.70 5.52 -12.22
N CYS A 85 -13.35 4.39 -11.95
CA CYS A 85 -13.83 4.02 -10.62
C CYS A 85 -12.73 3.46 -9.71
N TRP A 86 -11.44 3.48 -10.09
CA TRP A 86 -10.33 3.01 -9.27
C TRP A 86 -10.34 3.47 -7.80
N PRO A 87 -10.79 4.70 -7.43
CA PRO A 87 -10.87 5.12 -6.03
C PRO A 87 -11.88 4.31 -5.20
N GLU A 88 -12.89 3.72 -5.84
CA GLU A 88 -13.90 2.86 -5.22
C GLU A 88 -13.39 1.44 -4.95
N HIS A 89 -12.16 1.10 -5.39
CA HIS A 89 -11.56 -0.21 -5.22
C HIS A 89 -10.34 -0.14 -4.28
N PRO A 90 -10.52 -0.41 -2.97
CA PRO A 90 -9.42 -0.36 -2.01
C PRO A 90 -8.17 -1.18 -2.41
N PRO A 91 -8.28 -2.38 -3.01
CA PRO A 91 -7.10 -3.11 -3.50
C PRO A 91 -6.36 -2.37 -4.62
N LEU A 92 -7.07 -1.70 -5.53
CA LEU A 92 -6.42 -0.90 -6.59
C LEU A 92 -5.70 0.30 -6.00
N VAL A 93 -6.33 1.01 -5.07
CA VAL A 93 -5.72 2.18 -4.40
C VAL A 93 -4.39 1.81 -3.73
N ARG A 94 -4.33 0.67 -3.02
CA ARG A 94 -3.10 0.19 -2.36
C ARG A 94 -1.99 -0.16 -3.35
N GLU A 95 -2.35 -0.87 -4.42
CA GLU A 95 -1.42 -1.26 -5.47
C GLU A 95 -0.90 -0.05 -6.26
N LEU A 96 -1.78 0.90 -6.60
CA LEU A 96 -1.44 2.14 -7.29
C LEU A 96 -0.52 3.03 -6.44
N GLY A 97 -0.81 3.17 -5.14
CA GLY A 97 0.04 3.91 -4.19
C GLY A 97 1.49 3.44 -4.22
N THR A 98 1.68 2.12 -4.12
CA THR A 98 3.01 1.50 -4.16
C THR A 98 3.64 1.62 -5.55
N LEU A 99 2.90 1.33 -6.63
CA LEU A 99 3.41 1.39 -8.00
C LEU A 99 3.89 2.79 -8.38
N ALA A 100 3.09 3.81 -8.06
CA ALA A 100 3.39 5.21 -8.31
C ALA A 100 4.66 5.64 -7.58
N PHE A 101 4.78 5.26 -6.31
CA PHE A 101 5.92 5.67 -5.50
C PHE A 101 7.21 4.95 -5.88
N LEU A 102 7.15 3.66 -6.23
CA LEU A 102 8.30 2.95 -6.81
C LEU A 102 8.76 3.62 -8.11
N ARG A 103 7.82 4.07 -8.95
CA ARG A 103 8.17 4.80 -10.18
C ARG A 103 8.85 6.13 -9.90
N PHE A 104 8.35 6.87 -8.91
CA PHE A 104 8.94 8.12 -8.45
C PHE A 104 10.37 7.90 -7.96
N GLN A 105 10.57 6.98 -7.01
CA GLN A 105 11.91 6.68 -6.46
C GLN A 105 12.88 6.19 -7.53
N ALA A 106 12.40 5.41 -8.50
CA ALA A 106 13.21 4.99 -9.63
C ALA A 106 13.65 6.15 -10.55
N GLY A 107 12.84 7.22 -10.63
CA GLY A 107 13.19 8.44 -11.35
C GLY A 107 14.23 9.30 -10.62
N GLU A 108 14.22 9.28 -9.29
CA GLU A 108 15.17 10.00 -8.44
C GLU A 108 16.52 9.26 -8.27
N ALA A 109 16.59 8.00 -8.71
CA ALA A 109 17.80 7.20 -8.58
C ALA A 109 18.94 7.74 -9.46
N THR A 110 20.17 7.62 -8.97
CA THR A 110 21.38 8.05 -9.70
C THR A 110 21.80 7.11 -10.83
N GLY A 111 21.20 5.91 -10.89
CA GLY A 111 21.48 4.89 -11.90
C GLY A 111 20.19 4.35 -12.52
N PRO A 112 20.28 3.69 -13.68
CA PRO A 112 19.10 3.24 -14.42
C PRO A 112 18.43 1.98 -13.84
N LEU A 113 19.12 1.26 -12.96
CA LEU A 113 18.67 -0.05 -12.48
C LEU A 113 17.28 -0.01 -11.83
N PRO A 114 16.97 0.91 -10.89
CA PRO A 114 15.63 0.96 -10.30
C PRO A 114 14.52 1.19 -11.32
N LEU A 115 14.80 1.93 -12.39
CA LEU A 115 13.84 2.18 -13.46
C LEU A 115 13.68 0.95 -14.37
N GLU A 116 14.76 0.19 -14.62
CA GLU A 116 14.67 -1.11 -15.29
C GLU A 116 13.83 -2.09 -14.47
N GLU A 117 14.08 -2.19 -13.17
CA GLU A 117 13.35 -3.08 -12.26
C GLU A 117 11.86 -2.72 -12.18
N TRP A 118 11.54 -1.42 -12.19
CA TRP A 118 10.15 -0.97 -12.22
C TRP A 118 9.42 -1.44 -13.48
N HIS A 119 10.05 -1.29 -14.66
CA HIS A 119 9.48 -1.75 -15.93
C HIS A 119 9.42 -3.28 -16.03
N ARG A 120 10.38 -3.97 -15.44
CA ARG A 120 10.51 -5.42 -15.56
C ARG A 120 9.64 -6.19 -14.58
N TYR A 121 9.46 -5.67 -13.37
CA TYR A 121 8.82 -6.39 -12.28
C TYR A 121 7.60 -5.67 -11.71
N ALA A 122 7.73 -4.38 -11.35
CA ALA A 122 6.66 -3.68 -10.65
C ALA A 122 5.43 -3.46 -11.54
N LEU A 123 5.62 -2.89 -12.72
CA LEU A 123 4.53 -2.61 -13.66
C LEU A 123 3.85 -3.89 -14.18
N PRO A 124 4.58 -4.91 -14.71
CA PRO A 124 3.95 -6.15 -15.15
C PRO A 124 3.23 -6.86 -14.01
N GLY A 125 3.84 -6.91 -12.81
CA GLY A 125 3.23 -7.50 -11.63
C GLY A 125 1.91 -6.82 -11.24
N TYR A 126 1.86 -5.48 -11.28
CA TYR A 126 0.62 -4.72 -11.09
C TYR A 126 -0.43 -5.09 -12.14
N LEU A 127 -0.06 -5.06 -13.42
CA LEU A 127 -0.98 -5.31 -14.53
C LEU A 127 -1.61 -6.69 -14.43
N ASP A 128 -0.83 -7.70 -14.05
CA ASP A 128 -1.32 -9.06 -13.86
C ASP A 128 -2.16 -9.23 -12.59
N ARG A 129 -1.69 -8.78 -11.42
CA ARG A 129 -2.42 -8.94 -10.15
C ARG A 129 -3.76 -8.22 -10.10
N THR A 130 -3.87 -7.11 -10.85
CA THR A 130 -5.08 -6.27 -10.82
C THR A 130 -5.98 -6.45 -12.05
N ARG A 131 -5.65 -7.40 -12.94
CA ARG A 131 -6.38 -7.65 -14.20
C ARG A 131 -7.88 -7.84 -14.00
N ASP A 132 -8.27 -8.72 -13.08
CA ASP A 132 -9.68 -9.05 -12.86
C ASP A 132 -10.44 -7.89 -12.22
N GLN A 133 -9.80 -7.16 -11.30
CA GLN A 133 -10.37 -5.99 -10.65
C GLN A 133 -10.62 -4.85 -11.65
N ARG A 134 -9.70 -4.60 -12.59
CA ARG A 134 -9.89 -3.59 -13.64
C ARG A 134 -11.01 -3.99 -14.61
N ARG A 135 -11.12 -5.27 -14.97
CA ARG A 135 -12.17 -5.80 -15.87
C ARG A 135 -13.57 -5.83 -15.28
N ALA A 136 -13.69 -5.98 -13.95
CA ALA A 136 -14.98 -6.06 -13.26
C ALA A 136 -15.87 -4.79 -13.40
N CYS A 137 -15.35 -3.74 -14.02
CA CYS A 137 -15.97 -2.43 -14.14
C CYS A 137 -16.39 -2.05 -15.57
N GLU A 138 -16.14 -2.92 -16.57
CA GLU A 138 -16.31 -2.56 -17.99
C GLU A 138 -17.77 -2.34 -18.43
N GLU A 139 -18.73 -3.15 -17.95
CA GLU A 139 -20.15 -3.03 -18.35
C GLU A 139 -21.05 -2.47 -17.25
N LYS A 140 -20.87 -2.93 -16.01
CA LYS A 140 -21.57 -2.47 -14.80
C LYS A 140 -20.65 -2.63 -13.62
N HIS A 141 -20.54 -1.61 -12.78
CA HIS A 141 -19.75 -1.69 -11.56
C HIS A 141 -20.30 -2.81 -10.64
N GLN A 142 -19.58 -3.91 -10.55
CA GLN A 142 -19.94 -5.03 -9.68
C GLN A 142 -19.28 -4.87 -8.32
N PRO A 143 -19.98 -5.13 -7.20
CA PRO A 143 -19.33 -5.27 -5.91
C PRO A 143 -18.28 -6.38 -5.99
N TRP A 144 -17.18 -6.24 -5.25
CA TRP A 144 -16.09 -7.23 -5.25
C TRP A 144 -16.65 -8.67 -5.07
N PRO A 145 -16.29 -9.64 -5.94
CA PRO A 145 -16.88 -10.98 -5.94
C PRO A 145 -16.81 -11.71 -4.59
N GLY A 146 -15.79 -11.44 -3.78
CA GLY A 146 -15.63 -12.02 -2.45
C GLY A 146 -16.56 -11.45 -1.37
N ARG A 147 -17.39 -10.43 -1.66
CA ARG A 147 -18.23 -9.75 -0.66
C ARG A 147 -19.10 -10.71 0.15
N ALA A 148 -19.74 -11.68 -0.49
CA ALA A 148 -20.60 -12.66 0.19
C ALA A 148 -19.78 -13.58 1.11
N ALA A 149 -18.60 -14.03 0.67
CA ALA A 149 -17.70 -14.84 1.48
C ALA A 149 -17.14 -14.04 2.67
N HIS A 150 -16.74 -12.79 2.44
CA HIS A 150 -16.30 -11.88 3.50
C HIS A 150 -17.40 -11.62 4.52
N THR A 151 -18.65 -11.40 4.07
CA THR A 151 -19.78 -11.19 4.99
C THR A 151 -20.00 -12.41 5.89
N ARG A 152 -19.92 -13.62 5.34
CA ARG A 152 -19.97 -14.86 6.13
C ARG A 152 -18.78 -14.99 7.08
N HIS A 153 -17.60 -14.57 6.66
CA HIS A 153 -16.39 -14.60 7.49
C HIS A 153 -16.47 -13.60 8.65
N ALA A 154 -17.04 -12.43 8.41
CA ALA A 154 -17.10 -11.31 9.36
C ALA A 154 -18.33 -11.34 10.28
N ASN A 155 -19.24 -12.31 10.14
CA ASN A 155 -20.41 -12.39 11.01
C ASN A 155 -20.03 -12.71 12.47
N ASP A 156 -20.90 -12.31 13.40
CA ASP A 156 -20.63 -12.39 14.85
C ASP A 156 -20.35 -13.83 15.31
N ASP A 157 -21.06 -14.81 14.78
CA ASP A 157 -20.86 -16.22 15.12
C ASP A 157 -19.48 -16.73 14.71
N ALA A 158 -19.05 -16.43 13.47
CA ALA A 158 -17.74 -16.80 12.98
C ALA A 158 -16.63 -16.05 13.73
N ALA A 159 -16.85 -14.77 14.06
CA ALA A 159 -15.91 -13.98 14.85
C ALA A 159 -15.77 -14.53 16.28
N ALA A 160 -16.88 -14.78 16.97
CA ALA A 160 -16.89 -15.35 18.32
C ALA A 160 -16.25 -16.74 18.36
N ARG A 161 -16.50 -17.57 17.33
CA ARG A 161 -15.85 -18.88 17.21
C ARG A 161 -14.33 -18.75 17.08
N ARG A 162 -13.83 -17.82 16.25
CA ARG A 162 -12.39 -17.57 16.13
C ARG A 162 -11.80 -17.08 17.45
N LEU A 163 -12.45 -16.13 18.13
CA LEU A 163 -11.97 -15.61 19.41
C LEU A 163 -11.89 -16.67 20.51
N ARG A 164 -12.84 -17.62 20.55
CA ARG A 164 -12.74 -18.78 21.46
C ARG A 164 -11.51 -19.62 21.15
N LEU A 165 -11.31 -19.99 19.88
CA LEU A 165 -10.14 -20.77 19.47
C LEU A 165 -8.82 -20.06 19.79
N PHE A 166 -8.74 -18.74 19.62
CA PHE A 166 -7.56 -17.97 20.00
C PHE A 166 -7.30 -18.01 21.50
N ARG A 167 -8.37 -17.87 22.31
CA ARG A 167 -8.26 -17.93 23.77
C ARG A 167 -7.83 -19.33 24.22
N ASP A 168 -8.49 -20.36 23.71
CA ASP A 168 -8.18 -21.76 24.04
C ASP A 168 -6.69 -22.07 23.72
N ASP A 169 -6.15 -21.53 22.62
CA ASP A 169 -4.72 -21.66 22.26
C ASP A 169 -3.79 -20.88 23.21
N CYS A 170 -4.14 -19.64 23.57
CA CYS A 170 -3.36 -18.87 24.56
C CYS A 170 -3.34 -19.56 25.93
N ASP A 171 -4.45 -20.16 26.36
CA ASP A 171 -4.55 -20.87 27.64
C ASP A 171 -3.60 -22.10 27.68
N LEU A 172 -3.39 -22.80 26.55
CA LEU A 172 -2.40 -23.90 26.45
C LEU A 172 -0.96 -23.44 26.69
N THR A 173 -0.62 -22.20 26.34
CA THR A 173 0.73 -21.64 26.59
C THR A 173 0.93 -21.17 28.03
N SER A 174 -0.14 -21.10 28.82
CA SER A 174 -0.12 -20.59 30.19
C SER A 174 0.14 -21.70 31.23
N ASP A 175 -0.35 -22.92 30.98
CA ASP A 175 -0.21 -24.07 31.90
C ASP A 175 1.19 -24.72 31.86
N ASP A 176 1.95 -24.61 30.76
CA ASP A 176 3.32 -25.15 30.65
C ASP A 176 4.40 -24.22 31.25
N GLY A 177 4.04 -22.99 31.63
CA GLY A 177 4.97 -21.98 32.12
C GLY A 177 5.35 -22.10 33.61
N GLU A 178 4.56 -22.80 34.42
CA GLU A 178 4.86 -23.01 35.85
C GLU A 178 5.69 -24.26 36.16
N GLU A 179 5.74 -25.28 35.27
CA GLU A 179 6.52 -26.51 35.52
C GLU A 179 7.90 -26.56 34.84
N SER A 180 8.24 -25.63 33.92
CA SER A 180 9.46 -25.73 33.11
C SER A 180 10.69 -24.92 33.58
N VAL A 181 10.61 -24.10 34.64
CA VAL A 181 11.76 -23.34 35.16
C VAL A 181 12.21 -23.83 36.54
N THR A 182 12.31 -25.15 36.71
CA THR A 182 13.18 -25.76 37.73
C THR A 182 14.07 -26.83 37.12
N LEU A 183 15.04 -26.42 36.30
CA LEU A 183 16.19 -27.27 35.96
C LEU A 183 17.50 -26.52 36.20
N ARG A 184 17.96 -26.68 37.45
CA ARG A 184 19.36 -26.91 37.89
C ARG A 184 20.38 -25.77 37.75
N ALA A 185 20.44 -24.96 38.79
CA ALA A 185 21.72 -24.58 39.37
C ALA A 185 22.29 -25.77 40.16
N LEU A 186 23.20 -26.54 39.54
CA LEU A 186 24.27 -27.31 40.17
C LEU A 186 25.40 -27.47 39.16
#